data_AF-A0A1B0DPC8-F1
#
_entry.id   AF-A0A1B0DPC8-F1
#
_cell.length_a   1.000
_cell.length_b   1.000
_cell.length_c   1.000
_cell.angle_alpha   90.00
_cell.angle_beta   90.00
_cell.angle_gamma   90.00
#
_symmetry.space_group_name_H-M   'P 1'
#
loop_
_entity.id
_entity.type
_entity.pdbx_description
1 polymer ?
#
loop_
_entity_poly.entity_id
_entity_poly.type
_entity_poly.pdbx_seq_one_letter_code
_entity_poly.pdbx_strand_id
1 'polypeptide(L)'
;MGNCRARWHRGYEYQKRRLQECVQKINELQDDTFQQILTFVYDFKVSQSPGVSVEEALQDLQISTGLEDNILLMAIKTLSHVFKRALKFIMKPTRCQVDLTKVLGFEEKKAEAFIKHWIRVQKPILDNLETESGQTNELQDITWNLEVDLSSEAREKEKTPVGVIQMKTLAGDLVLLKNDHTRRSHPGIGQSQKILTFPERLKGTIVEKWANYWKQLLLDYQEVIVGVGKDAREKPLKATIIASLCGGLYYCSQNNPDEENFLEKLRQYQNAMSLVHESLHNPASKEHLLMVERSHNSGQLRRLSLGVISFMWLDDFSKETATYRATCSYLKPEWSTFHRRIIDTGFLGQWWNFRRKMTDYDINY
;
A
#
# COMPACT_ATOMS: atom_id res chain seq x y z
N MET A 1 -0.45 -16.46 21.74
CA MET A 1 -0.64 -15.23 20.91
C MET A 1 -0.62 -13.90 21.68
N GLY A 2 -0.78 -13.87 23.02
CA GLY A 2 -0.77 -12.59 23.79
C GLY A 2 0.58 -11.85 23.86
N ASN A 3 1.71 -12.56 23.68
CA ASN A 3 3.04 -11.97 23.89
C ASN A 3 3.50 -11.07 22.72
N CYS A 4 3.05 -11.36 21.49
CA CYS A 4 3.35 -10.53 20.33
C CYS A 4 2.60 -9.20 20.40
N ARG A 5 1.29 -9.20 20.63
CA ARG A 5 0.48 -7.97 20.73
C ARG A 5 1.01 -7.04 21.82
N ALA A 6 1.37 -7.57 22.99
CA ALA A 6 1.99 -6.79 24.06
C ALA A 6 3.39 -6.26 23.69
N ARG A 7 4.19 -6.99 22.91
CA ARG A 7 5.50 -6.53 22.42
C ARG A 7 5.39 -5.44 21.36
N TRP A 8 4.41 -5.54 20.45
CA TRP A 8 4.08 -4.51 19.47
C TRP A 8 3.55 -3.22 20.13
N HIS A 9 2.63 -3.34 21.10
CA HIS A 9 2.15 -2.18 21.86
C HIS A 9 3.26 -1.53 22.70
N ARG A 10 4.14 -2.32 23.33
CA ARG A 10 5.30 -1.79 24.06
C ARG A 10 6.30 -1.08 23.13
N GLY A 11 6.55 -1.62 21.95
CA GLY A 11 7.42 -0.99 20.95
C GLY A 11 6.85 0.33 20.41
N TYR A 12 5.53 0.37 20.16
CA TYR A 12 4.83 1.58 19.74
C TYR A 12 4.83 2.66 20.83
N GLU A 13 4.52 2.28 22.08
CA GLU A 13 4.55 3.20 23.23
C GLU A 13 5.96 3.74 23.49
N TYR A 14 6.99 2.92 23.34
CA TYR A 14 8.38 3.35 23.46
C TYR A 14 8.76 4.39 22.40
N GLN A 15 8.41 4.16 21.14
CA GLN A 15 8.66 5.12 20.06
C GLN A 15 7.86 6.42 20.24
N LYS A 16 6.62 6.32 20.71
CA LYS A 16 5.76 7.47 21.03
C LYS A 16 6.35 8.33 22.14
N ARG A 17 6.78 7.73 23.26
CA ARG A 17 7.43 8.47 24.38
C ARG A 17 8.71 9.18 23.94
N ARG A 18 9.55 8.49 23.17
CA ARG A 18 10.78 9.09 22.63
C ARG A 18 10.49 10.27 21.71
N LEU A 19 9.44 10.19 20.88
CA LEU A 19 9.01 11.32 20.06
C LEU A 19 8.51 12.49 20.92
N GLN A 20 7.78 12.23 22.00
CA GLN A 20 7.31 13.27 22.92
C GLN A 20 8.48 13.96 23.66
N GLU A 21 9.48 13.22 24.12
CA GLU A 21 10.70 13.77 24.73
C GLU A 21 11.46 14.68 23.73
N CYS A 22 11.54 14.23 22.47
CA CYS A 22 12.12 15.03 21.41
C CYS A 22 11.32 16.31 21.14
N VAL A 23 9.99 16.24 21.16
CA VAL A 23 9.09 17.39 20.94
C VAL A 23 9.18 18.39 22.09
N GLN A 24 9.35 17.94 23.34
CA GLN A 24 9.58 18.83 24.48
C GLN A 24 10.83 19.69 24.28
N LYS A 25 11.93 19.09 23.84
CA LYS A 25 13.16 19.83 23.51
C LYS A 25 13.01 20.76 22.30
N ILE A 26 12.11 20.45 21.37
CA ILE A 26 11.77 21.34 20.25
C ILE A 26 10.91 22.51 20.72
N ASN A 27 10.06 22.31 21.71
CA ASN A 27 9.28 23.38 22.32
C ASN A 27 10.18 24.39 23.06
N GLU A 28 11.37 24.00 23.50
CA GLU A 28 12.36 24.92 24.09
C GLU A 28 13.08 25.83 23.07
N LEU A 29 12.99 25.52 21.77
CA LEU A 29 13.61 26.32 20.71
C LEU A 29 12.90 27.67 20.50
N GLN A 30 13.60 28.69 20.03
CA GLN A 30 12.96 29.93 19.57
C GLN A 30 12.09 29.68 18.33
N ASP A 31 10.99 30.43 18.21
CA ASP A 31 10.00 30.24 17.15
C ASP A 31 10.57 30.48 15.74
N ASP A 32 11.46 31.46 15.59
CA ASP A 32 12.13 31.76 14.32
C ASP A 32 13.07 30.64 13.88
N THR A 33 13.84 30.11 14.83
CA THR A 33 14.73 28.95 14.64
C THR A 33 13.93 27.71 14.24
N PHE A 34 12.78 27.49 14.87
CA PHE A 34 11.88 26.40 14.52
C PHE A 34 11.34 26.53 13.08
N GLN A 35 10.94 27.73 12.66
CA GLN A 35 10.45 27.97 11.29
C GLN A 35 11.54 27.76 10.23
N GLN A 36 12.79 28.13 10.52
CA GLN A 36 13.93 27.88 9.63
C GLN A 36 14.20 26.38 9.47
N ILE A 37 14.23 25.63 10.58
CA ILE A 37 14.41 24.16 10.54
C ILE A 37 13.22 23.51 9.82
N LEU A 38 12.00 23.98 10.05
CA LEU A 38 10.79 23.46 9.41
C LEU A 38 10.85 23.60 7.88
N THR A 39 11.24 24.79 7.40
CA THR A 39 11.38 25.09 5.97
C THR A 39 12.49 24.25 5.35
N PHE A 40 13.65 24.18 6.00
CA PHE A 40 14.77 23.35 5.57
C PHE A 40 14.38 21.86 5.45
N VAL A 41 13.69 21.31 6.45
CA VAL A 41 13.25 19.91 6.43
C VAL A 41 12.31 19.65 5.25
N TYR A 42 11.39 20.57 4.95
CA TYR A 42 10.47 20.40 3.84
C TYR A 42 11.19 20.43 2.48
N ASP A 43 11.97 21.49 2.20
CA ASP A 43 12.64 21.71 0.91
C ASP A 43 13.60 20.58 0.54
N PHE A 44 14.07 19.86 1.55
CA PHE A 44 15.15 18.92 1.38
C PHE A 44 14.77 17.45 1.52
N LYS A 45 13.88 17.12 2.47
CA LYS A 45 13.40 15.75 2.65
C LYS A 45 12.14 15.46 1.84
N VAL A 46 11.36 16.48 1.51
CA VAL A 46 10.01 16.31 0.95
C VAL A 46 9.95 16.71 -0.51
N SER A 47 10.42 17.91 -0.89
CA SER A 47 10.34 18.37 -2.29
C SER A 47 11.48 17.85 -3.19
N GLN A 48 12.57 17.31 -2.62
CA GLN A 48 13.76 16.83 -3.35
C GLN A 48 14.27 17.87 -4.37
N SER A 49 14.50 19.12 -3.96
CA SER A 49 14.95 20.14 -4.92
C SER A 49 16.28 19.71 -5.58
N PRO A 50 16.32 19.55 -6.91
CA PRO A 50 17.51 19.10 -7.62
C PRO A 50 18.46 20.28 -7.79
N GLY A 51 19.44 20.45 -6.88
CA GLY A 51 20.51 21.43 -7.14
C GLY A 51 21.33 21.90 -5.94
N VAL A 52 20.83 21.78 -4.71
CA VAL A 52 21.55 22.29 -3.53
C VAL A 52 22.22 21.14 -2.77
N SER A 53 23.53 21.24 -2.55
CA SER A 53 24.29 20.27 -1.75
C SER A 53 23.75 20.26 -0.32
N VAL A 54 23.53 19.05 0.17
CA VAL A 54 23.01 18.74 1.48
C VAL A 54 23.82 19.37 2.61
N GLU A 55 25.12 19.42 2.36
CA GLU A 55 26.15 19.80 3.29
C GLU A 55 26.24 21.32 3.45
N GLU A 56 26.06 22.08 2.37
CA GLU A 56 26.10 23.55 2.38
C GLU A 56 24.88 24.11 3.13
N ALA A 57 23.68 23.63 2.81
CA ALA A 57 22.46 24.10 3.45
C ALA A 57 22.36 23.71 4.94
N LEU A 58 22.99 22.60 5.36
CA LEU A 58 23.12 22.25 6.79
C LEU A 58 24.12 23.14 7.53
N GLN A 59 25.20 23.56 6.87
CA GLN A 59 26.18 24.49 7.44
C GLN A 59 25.56 25.89 7.59
N ASP A 60 24.85 26.37 6.58
CA ASP A 60 24.14 27.65 6.64
C ASP A 60 23.05 27.65 7.73
N LEU A 61 22.31 26.54 7.87
CA LEU A 61 21.33 26.38 8.94
C LEU A 61 21.98 26.33 10.31
N GLN A 62 23.14 25.69 10.45
CA GLN A 62 23.88 25.66 11.72
C GLN A 62 24.38 27.05 12.10
N ILE A 63 24.90 27.81 11.14
CA ILE A 63 25.38 29.19 11.35
C ILE A 63 24.22 30.12 11.71
N SER A 64 23.07 29.98 11.05
CA SER A 64 21.89 30.83 11.31
C SER A 64 21.17 30.51 12.61
N THR A 65 21.17 29.24 13.04
CA THR A 65 20.44 28.79 14.23
C THR A 65 21.28 28.78 15.51
N GLY A 66 22.62 28.72 15.41
CA GLY A 66 23.53 28.70 16.56
C GLY A 66 23.32 27.50 17.51
N LEU A 67 22.62 26.46 17.05
CA LEU A 67 22.24 25.31 17.87
C LEU A 67 23.35 24.26 17.92
N GLU A 68 23.38 23.50 19.04
CA GLU A 68 24.24 22.33 19.17
C GLU A 68 23.83 21.23 18.16
N ASP A 69 24.81 20.60 17.50
CA ASP A 69 24.63 19.57 16.46
C ASP A 69 23.60 18.49 16.87
N ASN A 70 23.60 18.11 18.15
CA ASN A 70 22.73 17.08 18.70
C ASN A 70 21.25 17.50 18.71
N ILE A 71 20.97 18.76 19.06
CA ILE A 71 19.61 19.31 19.15
C ILE A 71 19.06 19.55 17.74
N LEU A 72 19.88 20.14 16.87
CA LEU A 72 19.53 20.38 15.46
C LEU A 72 19.19 19.08 14.73
N LEU A 73 20.03 18.05 14.86
CA LEU A 73 19.81 16.75 14.22
C LEU A 73 18.55 16.06 14.75
N MET A 74 18.24 16.25 16.04
CA MET A 74 17.06 15.66 16.67
C MET A 74 15.78 16.37 16.19
N ALA A 75 15.79 17.70 16.09
CA ALA A 75 14.69 18.49 15.52
C ALA A 75 14.43 18.14 14.04
N ILE A 76 15.48 18.01 13.22
CA ILE A 76 15.37 17.63 11.81
C ILE A 76 14.75 16.22 11.66
N LYS A 77 15.21 15.25 12.46
CA LYS A 77 14.71 13.86 12.39
C LYS A 77 13.24 13.76 12.78
N THR A 78 12.85 14.44 13.84
CA THR A 78 11.48 14.42 14.36
C THR A 78 10.52 15.13 13.41
N LEU A 79 10.85 16.34 12.95
CA LEU A 79 10.06 17.05 11.96
C LEU A 79 9.94 16.28 10.64
N SER A 80 11.03 15.66 10.16
CA SER A 80 10.98 14.81 8.97
C SER A 80 10.06 13.61 9.15
N HIS A 81 10.05 12.99 10.33
CA HIS A 81 9.16 11.88 10.63
C HIS A 81 7.69 12.33 10.67
N VAL A 82 7.43 13.49 11.28
CA VAL A 82 6.09 14.10 11.36
C VAL A 82 5.57 14.44 9.95
N PHE A 83 6.37 15.10 9.11
CA PHE A 83 6.00 15.40 7.73
C PHE A 83 5.71 14.15 6.89
N LYS A 84 6.56 13.12 6.96
CA LYS A 84 6.31 11.86 6.24
C LYS A 84 5.01 11.19 6.66
N ARG A 85 4.68 11.26 7.96
CA ARG A 85 3.43 10.72 8.47
C ARG A 85 2.23 11.55 8.02
N ALA A 86 2.38 12.87 7.97
CA ALA A 86 1.35 13.78 7.45
C ALA A 86 1.10 13.62 5.94
N LEU A 87 2.11 13.23 5.14
CA LEU A 87 1.97 12.96 3.69
C LEU A 87 1.36 11.59 3.41
N LYS A 88 1.68 10.58 4.23
CA LYS A 88 1.23 9.20 4.01
C LYS A 88 -0.28 9.02 4.15
N PHE A 89 -0.90 9.82 5.00
CA PHE A 89 -2.34 9.83 5.21
C PHE A 89 -2.76 11.24 4.79
N ILE A 90 -3.62 11.41 3.79
CA ILE A 90 -4.12 12.74 3.41
C ILE A 90 -4.93 13.27 4.60
N MET A 91 -4.27 13.95 5.54
CA MET A 91 -4.82 14.33 6.84
C MET A 91 -5.49 15.70 6.71
N LYS A 92 -6.75 15.81 7.17
CA LYS A 92 -7.41 17.11 7.34
C LYS A 92 -6.56 17.99 8.27
N PRO A 93 -6.32 19.28 7.95
CA PRO A 93 -5.48 20.17 8.77
C PRO A 93 -5.89 20.23 10.24
N THR A 94 -7.20 20.23 10.50
CA THR A 94 -7.77 20.21 11.87
C THR A 94 -7.36 18.96 12.65
N ARG A 95 -7.38 17.79 11.99
CA ARG A 95 -6.97 16.53 12.61
C ARG A 95 -5.46 16.50 12.86
N CYS A 96 -4.67 17.03 11.93
CA CYS A 96 -3.23 17.14 12.09
C CYS A 96 -2.85 18.06 13.27
N GLN A 97 -3.53 19.20 13.44
CA GLN A 97 -3.31 20.11 14.57
C GLN A 97 -3.65 19.45 15.92
N VAL A 98 -4.76 18.71 15.98
CA VAL A 98 -5.15 17.94 17.18
C VAL A 98 -4.12 16.85 17.51
N ASP A 99 -3.58 16.16 16.50
CA ASP A 99 -2.57 15.13 16.71
C ASP A 99 -1.23 15.73 17.16
N LEU A 100 -0.80 16.87 16.61
CA LEU A 100 0.42 17.58 17.01
C LEU A 100 0.35 18.05 18.47
N THR A 101 -0.78 18.62 18.88
CA THR A 101 -0.97 19.17 20.22
C THR A 101 -1.27 18.07 21.25
N LYS A 102 -2.30 17.24 21.04
CA LYS A 102 -2.76 16.26 22.04
C LYS A 102 -1.93 14.98 22.09
N VAL A 103 -1.38 14.52 20.95
CA VAL A 103 -0.66 13.24 20.89
C VAL A 103 0.85 13.44 21.02
N LEU A 104 1.40 14.44 20.34
CA LEU A 104 2.85 14.70 20.32
C LEU A 104 3.31 15.74 21.34
N GLY A 105 2.42 16.64 21.77
CA GLY A 105 2.73 17.65 22.79
C GLY A 105 3.46 18.89 22.26
N PHE A 106 3.27 19.24 20.98
CA PHE A 106 3.78 20.52 20.46
C PHE A 106 3.09 21.71 21.11
N GLU A 107 3.84 22.79 21.32
CA GLU A 107 3.25 24.09 21.69
C GLU A 107 2.31 24.58 20.57
N GLU A 108 1.21 25.23 20.96
CA GLU A 108 0.13 25.64 20.06
C GLU A 108 0.64 26.51 18.89
N LYS A 109 1.53 27.46 19.17
CA LYS A 109 2.17 28.33 18.17
C LYS A 109 3.00 27.55 17.14
N LYS A 110 3.75 26.53 17.58
CA LYS A 110 4.60 25.70 16.72
C LYS A 110 3.78 24.73 15.88
N ALA A 111 2.71 24.19 16.47
CA ALA A 111 1.74 23.38 15.73
C ALA A 111 1.04 24.21 14.64
N GLU A 112 0.64 25.45 14.94
CA GLU A 112 0.08 26.36 13.93
C GLU A 112 1.08 26.72 12.83
N ALA A 113 2.34 27.01 13.18
CA ALA A 113 3.39 27.25 12.19
C ALA A 113 3.61 26.04 11.26
N PHE A 114 3.61 24.82 11.83
CA PHE A 114 3.68 23.58 11.07
C PHE A 114 2.50 23.45 10.10
N ILE A 115 1.27 23.65 10.59
CA ILE A 115 0.05 23.51 9.79
C ILE A 115 -0.02 24.58 8.69
N LYS A 116 0.38 25.82 8.97
CA LYS A 116 0.44 26.89 7.97
C LYS A 116 1.42 26.56 6.85
N HIS A 117 2.60 26.03 7.20
CA HIS A 117 3.59 25.59 6.22
C HIS A 117 3.09 24.39 5.41
N TRP A 118 2.48 23.41 6.08
CA TRP A 118 1.85 22.25 5.47
C TRP A 118 0.75 22.63 4.46
N ILE A 119 -0.17 23.52 4.84
CA ILE A 119 -1.25 23.99 3.96
C ILE A 119 -0.67 24.75 2.78
N ARG A 120 0.29 25.66 3.00
CA ARG A 120 0.94 26.41 1.90
C ARG A 120 1.51 25.46 0.84
N VAL A 121 2.07 24.35 1.29
CA VAL A 121 2.65 23.30 0.46
C VAL A 121 1.60 22.45 -0.25
N GLN A 122 0.54 22.03 0.47
CA GLN A 122 -0.46 21.10 -0.06
C GLN A 122 -1.52 21.80 -0.89
N LYS A 123 -1.75 23.10 -0.66
CA LYS A 123 -2.79 23.88 -1.34
C LYS A 123 -2.65 23.85 -2.87
N PRO A 124 -1.48 24.06 -3.51
CA PRO A 124 -1.35 23.90 -4.95
C PRO A 124 -1.70 22.49 -5.45
N ILE A 125 -1.39 21.46 -4.66
CA ILE A 125 -1.70 20.06 -5.01
C ILE A 125 -3.21 19.80 -4.90
N LEU A 126 -3.85 20.32 -3.86
CA LEU A 126 -5.30 20.18 -3.62
C LEU A 126 -6.12 21.04 -4.58
N ASP A 127 -5.71 22.29 -4.85
CA ASP A 127 -6.37 23.20 -5.80
C ASP A 127 -6.34 22.58 -7.22
N ASN A 128 -5.23 21.94 -7.61
CA ASN A 128 -5.12 21.17 -8.85
C ASN A 128 -6.06 19.94 -8.89
N LEU A 129 -6.49 19.41 -7.74
CA LEU A 129 -7.42 18.28 -7.64
C LEU A 129 -8.88 18.72 -7.48
N GLU A 130 -9.13 19.91 -6.93
CA GLU A 130 -10.47 20.48 -6.65
C GLU A 130 -11.06 21.28 -7.82
N THR A 131 -10.28 21.55 -8.88
CA THR A 131 -10.78 22.30 -10.03
C THR A 131 -11.78 21.45 -10.84
N GLU A 132 -13.07 21.57 -10.53
CA GLU A 132 -14.20 20.90 -11.23
C GLU A 132 -14.46 21.39 -12.67
N SER A 133 -13.76 22.43 -13.14
CA SER A 133 -13.86 22.86 -14.54
C SER A 133 -12.57 23.54 -15.02
N GLY A 134 -11.88 22.89 -15.97
CA GLY A 134 -10.85 23.55 -16.79
C GLY A 134 -9.57 22.74 -16.94
N GLN A 135 -9.60 21.75 -17.84
CA GLN A 135 -8.43 21.01 -18.33
C GLN A 135 -7.70 20.15 -17.28
N THR A 136 -8.41 19.23 -16.62
CA THR A 136 -7.73 17.96 -16.33
C THR A 136 -7.35 17.36 -17.67
N ASN A 137 -6.06 17.26 -17.93
CA ASN A 137 -5.53 16.60 -19.10
C ASN A 137 -5.97 15.13 -19.07
N GLU A 138 -7.16 14.85 -19.62
CA GLU A 138 -7.68 13.51 -19.78
C GLU A 138 -6.61 12.72 -20.55
N LEU A 139 -6.14 11.66 -19.89
CA LEU A 139 -5.06 10.83 -20.36
C LEU A 139 -5.61 9.92 -21.46
N GLN A 140 -5.35 10.29 -22.71
CA GLN A 140 -5.92 9.61 -23.86
C GLN A 140 -5.21 8.28 -24.12
N ASP A 141 -3.90 8.24 -23.89
CA ASP A 141 -3.10 7.05 -24.12
C ASP A 141 -1.86 7.03 -23.21
N ILE A 142 -1.49 5.81 -22.77
CA ILE A 142 -0.28 5.53 -22.02
C ILE A 142 0.50 4.49 -22.81
N THR A 143 1.61 4.91 -23.42
CA THR A 143 2.51 4.00 -24.12
C THR A 143 3.75 3.79 -23.27
N TRP A 144 4.11 2.53 -23.03
CA TRP A 144 5.36 2.18 -22.36
C TRP A 144 6.31 1.57 -23.39
N ASN A 145 7.55 2.07 -23.40
CA ASN A 145 8.62 1.55 -24.24
C ASN A 145 9.84 1.24 -23.37
N LEU A 146 10.46 0.10 -23.61
CA LEU A 146 11.74 -0.26 -23.01
C LEU A 146 12.81 -0.23 -24.10
N GLU A 147 13.60 0.83 -24.11
CA GLU A 147 14.73 0.96 -25.02
C GLU A 147 15.96 0.34 -24.35
N VAL A 148 16.69 -0.51 -25.10
CA VAL A 148 17.88 -1.19 -24.59
C VAL A 148 19.01 -0.95 -25.57
N ASP A 149 19.89 -0.02 -25.23
CA ASP A 149 21.10 0.20 -26.02
C ASP A 149 22.10 -0.94 -25.74
N LEU A 150 22.59 -1.53 -26.84
CA LEU A 150 23.55 -2.63 -26.85
C LEU A 150 24.85 -2.14 -27.50
N SER A 151 25.94 -2.10 -26.74
CA SER A 151 27.27 -1.81 -27.28
C SER A 151 27.75 -2.96 -28.19
N SER A 152 28.36 -2.61 -29.31
CA SER A 152 28.81 -3.57 -30.34
C SER A 152 30.22 -4.16 -30.09
N GLU A 153 30.97 -3.68 -29.08
CA GLU A 153 32.35 -4.12 -28.86
C GLU A 153 32.43 -5.29 -27.87
N ALA A 154 33.13 -6.35 -28.29
CA ALA A 154 33.13 -7.67 -27.63
C ALA A 154 33.67 -7.70 -26.18
N ARG A 155 34.26 -6.60 -25.68
CA ARG A 155 34.89 -6.53 -24.35
C ARG A 155 34.12 -5.72 -23.31
N GLU A 156 33.08 -4.98 -23.66
CA GLU A 156 32.33 -4.17 -22.70
C GLU A 156 30.83 -4.34 -22.96
N LYS A 157 30.23 -5.39 -22.38
CA LYS A 157 28.79 -5.66 -22.49
C LYS A 157 28.02 -4.83 -21.47
N GLU A 158 28.02 -3.51 -21.65
CA GLU A 158 27.12 -2.64 -20.90
C GLU A 158 25.74 -2.69 -21.55
N LYS A 159 24.70 -2.91 -20.73
CA LYS A 159 23.30 -2.90 -21.17
C LYS A 159 22.58 -1.86 -20.36
N THR A 160 22.07 -0.84 -21.03
CA THR A 160 21.42 0.29 -20.37
C THR A 160 19.92 0.23 -20.64
N PRO A 161 19.12 -0.42 -19.77
CA PRO A 161 17.68 -0.41 -19.95
C PRO A 161 17.15 0.97 -19.60
N VAL A 162 16.48 1.58 -20.56
CA VAL A 162 15.82 2.86 -20.43
C VAL A 162 14.33 2.61 -20.49
N GLY A 163 13.66 2.75 -19.34
CA GLY A 163 12.20 2.73 -19.30
C GLY A 163 11.65 4.09 -19.69
N VAL A 164 10.91 4.18 -20.79
CA VAL A 164 10.24 5.40 -21.23
C VAL A 164 8.73 5.21 -21.11
N ILE A 165 8.08 6.02 -20.27
CA ILE A 165 6.63 6.10 -20.21
C ILE A 165 6.23 7.40 -20.91
N GLN A 166 5.43 7.27 -21.97
CA GLN A 166 4.88 8.39 -22.71
C GLN A 166 3.38 8.47 -22.41
N MET A 167 2.99 9.63 -21.91
CA MET A 167 1.59 9.93 -21.59
C MET A 167 1.14 11.03 -22.51
N LYS A 168 0.09 10.76 -23.28
CA LYS A 168 -0.52 11.74 -24.17
C LYS A 168 -1.80 12.25 -23.55
N THR A 169 -1.88 13.57 -23.45
CA THR A 169 -3.04 14.27 -22.89
C THR A 169 -3.92 14.84 -24.00
N LEU A 170 -5.21 15.06 -23.70
CA LEU A 170 -6.17 15.63 -24.66
C LEU A 170 -5.80 17.04 -25.15
N ALA A 171 -5.00 17.80 -24.39
CA ALA A 171 -4.45 19.09 -24.80
C ALA A 171 -3.32 18.98 -25.85
N GLY A 172 -2.89 17.77 -26.20
CA GLY A 172 -1.79 17.51 -27.15
C GLY A 172 -0.41 17.49 -26.50
N ASP A 173 -0.30 17.74 -25.20
CA ASP A 173 0.96 17.70 -24.47
C ASP A 173 1.42 16.25 -24.26
N LEU A 174 2.65 15.98 -24.66
CA LEU A 174 3.35 14.71 -24.48
C LEU A 174 4.25 14.81 -23.25
N VAL A 175 3.87 14.10 -22.18
CA VAL A 175 4.69 13.99 -20.97
C VAL A 175 5.52 12.72 -21.08
N LEU A 176 6.84 12.89 -21.18
CA LEU A 176 7.80 11.80 -21.35
C LEU A 176 8.58 11.60 -20.05
N LEU A 177 8.30 10.48 -19.38
CA LEU A 177 9.02 10.05 -18.19
C LEU A 177 10.08 9.04 -18.61
N LYS A 178 11.32 9.52 -18.76
CA LYS A 178 12.48 8.70 -19.07
C LYS A 178 13.19 8.32 -17.77
N ASN A 179 13.34 7.02 -17.53
CA ASN A 179 14.11 6.51 -16.41
C ASN A 179 15.39 5.84 -16.95
N ASP A 180 16.46 6.63 -17.06
CA ASP A 180 17.80 6.17 -17.43
C ASP A 180 18.47 5.50 -16.21
N HIS A 181 18.55 4.18 -16.21
CA HIS A 181 19.22 3.45 -15.13
C HIS A 181 20.75 3.69 -15.08
N THR A 182 21.35 4.25 -16.13
CA THR A 182 22.80 4.42 -16.28
C THR A 182 23.37 5.79 -15.94
N ARG A 183 22.55 6.79 -15.61
CA ARG A 183 23.08 7.96 -14.88
C ARG A 183 23.50 7.66 -13.43
N ARG A 184 23.36 6.40 -12.99
CA ARG A 184 23.89 5.90 -11.72
C ARG A 184 25.15 5.02 -11.86
N SER A 185 25.64 4.76 -13.07
CA SER A 185 26.89 4.01 -13.31
C SER A 185 27.94 4.90 -14.01
N HIS A 186 28.82 5.46 -13.18
CA HIS A 186 30.15 6.03 -13.43
C HIS A 186 30.36 7.07 -14.56
N PRO A 187 30.85 8.30 -14.26
CA PRO A 187 31.57 9.10 -15.25
C PRO A 187 32.95 8.47 -15.51
N GLY A 188 33.30 8.34 -16.79
CA GLY A 188 34.61 7.90 -17.25
C GLY A 188 35.75 8.76 -16.69
N ILE A 189 36.74 8.04 -16.19
CA ILE A 189 38.15 8.35 -15.94
C ILE A 189 38.55 9.82 -16.15
N GLY A 190 38.78 10.49 -15.02
CA GLY A 190 39.45 11.79 -15.04
C GLY A 190 39.17 12.72 -13.87
N GLN A 191 38.74 12.25 -12.70
CA GLN A 191 38.93 12.96 -11.42
C GLN A 191 38.51 12.10 -10.22
N SER A 192 39.48 11.85 -9.35
CA SER A 192 39.40 11.48 -7.94
C SER A 192 38.16 10.69 -7.48
N GLN A 193 38.35 9.42 -7.14
CA GLN A 193 37.54 8.72 -6.15
C GLN A 193 37.47 9.57 -4.87
N LYS A 194 36.47 10.45 -4.74
CA LYS A 194 36.02 10.86 -3.42
C LYS A 194 35.15 9.74 -2.91
N ILE A 195 35.81 8.78 -2.27
CA ILE A 195 35.32 8.13 -1.06
C ILE A 195 34.38 9.14 -0.40
N LEU A 196 33.10 8.83 -0.26
CA LEU A 196 32.23 9.56 0.65
C LEU A 196 32.84 9.36 2.04
N THR A 197 33.85 10.17 2.36
CA THR A 197 34.38 10.30 3.70
C THR A 197 33.29 11.03 4.45
N PHE A 198 32.42 10.24 5.10
CA PHE A 198 31.66 10.74 6.23
C PHE A 198 32.63 11.49 7.15
N PRO A 199 32.31 12.72 7.56
CA PRO A 199 33.19 13.49 8.43
C PRO A 199 33.41 12.67 9.72
N GLU A 200 34.62 12.72 10.27
CA GLU A 200 35.01 11.88 11.42
C GLU A 200 34.06 12.01 12.63
N ARG A 201 33.31 13.12 12.71
CA ARG A 201 32.25 13.38 13.70
C ARG A 201 30.99 12.50 13.61
N LEU A 202 30.74 11.82 12.48
CA LEU A 202 29.52 11.00 12.27
C LEU A 202 29.80 9.50 12.07
N LYS A 203 31.07 9.09 11.99
CA LYS A 203 31.46 7.67 12.00
C LYS A 203 30.98 7.02 13.31
N GLY A 204 30.10 6.02 13.21
CA GLY A 204 29.59 5.26 14.35
C GLY A 204 28.18 5.64 14.85
N THR A 205 27.50 6.62 14.24
CA THR A 205 26.14 7.00 14.65
C THR A 205 25.04 6.13 14.02
N ILE A 206 23.86 6.10 14.66
CA ILE A 206 22.67 5.30 14.27
C ILE A 206 22.21 5.58 12.82
N VAL A 207 22.57 6.72 12.23
CA VAL A 207 22.24 7.09 10.84
C VAL A 207 23.04 6.26 9.84
N GLU A 208 24.32 6.01 10.11
CA GLU A 208 25.17 5.12 9.32
C GLU A 208 24.63 3.68 9.38
N LYS A 209 24.25 3.21 10.58
CA LYS A 209 23.61 1.90 10.76
C LYS A 209 22.28 1.77 10.00
N TRP A 210 21.50 2.84 9.93
CA TRP A 210 20.23 2.88 9.19
C TRP A 210 20.44 2.87 7.67
N ALA A 211 21.37 3.68 7.16
CA ALA A 211 21.73 3.69 5.75
C ALA A 211 22.32 2.34 5.32
N ASN A 212 23.18 1.75 6.17
CA ASN A 212 23.73 0.42 5.96
C ASN A 212 22.66 -0.67 6.02
N TYR A 213 21.68 -0.58 6.93
CA TYR A 213 20.56 -1.53 6.99
C TYR A 213 19.72 -1.52 5.71
N TRP A 214 19.35 -0.36 5.18
CA TRP A 214 18.58 -0.29 3.93
C TRP A 214 19.41 -0.68 2.71
N LYS A 215 20.70 -0.36 2.71
CA LYS A 215 21.64 -0.83 1.70
C LYS A 215 21.75 -2.36 1.72
N GLN A 216 21.89 -2.96 2.90
CA GLN A 216 21.92 -4.41 3.09
C GLN A 216 20.60 -5.04 2.67
N LEU A 217 19.45 -4.50 3.09
CA LEU A 217 18.14 -5.03 2.73
C LEU A 217 17.92 -5.03 1.21
N LEU A 218 18.31 -3.95 0.51
CA LEU A 218 18.22 -3.89 -0.95
C LEU A 218 19.16 -4.90 -1.62
N LEU A 219 20.38 -5.06 -1.09
CA LEU A 219 21.32 -6.08 -1.56
C LEU A 219 20.76 -7.49 -1.33
N ASP A 220 20.14 -7.76 -0.18
CA ASP A 220 19.53 -9.06 0.14
C ASP A 220 18.38 -9.38 -0.82
N TYR A 221 17.48 -8.43 -1.10
CA TYR A 221 16.40 -8.63 -2.07
C TYR A 221 16.93 -8.80 -3.51
N GLN A 222 17.95 -8.02 -3.90
CA GLN A 222 18.59 -8.16 -5.21
C GLN A 222 19.29 -9.53 -5.34
N GLU A 223 19.97 -9.98 -4.29
CA GLU A 223 20.62 -11.28 -4.23
C GLU A 223 19.60 -12.42 -4.30
N VAL A 224 18.44 -12.29 -3.63
CA VAL A 224 17.32 -13.23 -3.76
C VAL A 224 16.81 -13.26 -5.20
N ILE A 225 16.62 -12.12 -5.87
CA ILE A 225 16.14 -12.07 -7.26
C ILE A 225 17.16 -12.72 -8.22
N VAL A 226 18.44 -12.37 -8.08
CA VAL A 226 19.53 -12.97 -8.87
C VAL A 226 19.64 -14.47 -8.57
N GLY A 227 19.47 -14.87 -7.31
CA GLY A 227 19.46 -16.25 -6.84
C GLY A 227 18.31 -17.06 -7.43
N VAL A 228 17.10 -16.50 -7.47
CA VAL A 228 15.94 -17.11 -8.14
C VAL A 228 16.20 -17.29 -9.64
N GLY A 229 16.82 -16.30 -10.29
CA GLY A 229 17.19 -16.41 -11.70
C GLY A 229 18.25 -17.50 -11.97
N LYS A 230 19.26 -17.62 -11.10
CA LYS A 230 20.27 -18.68 -11.16
C LYS A 230 19.67 -20.05 -10.88
N ASP A 231 18.87 -20.22 -9.83
CA ASP A 231 18.22 -21.48 -9.48
C ASP A 231 17.21 -21.91 -10.55
N ALA A 232 16.54 -20.94 -11.21
CA ALA A 232 15.69 -21.21 -12.36
C ALA A 232 16.47 -21.75 -13.57
N ARG A 233 17.71 -21.29 -13.76
CA ARG A 233 18.60 -21.79 -14.82
C ARG A 233 19.23 -23.15 -14.48
N GLU A 234 19.58 -23.36 -13.21
CA GLU A 234 20.18 -24.62 -12.74
C GLU A 234 19.15 -25.76 -12.65
N LYS A 235 17.92 -25.46 -12.25
CA LYS A 235 16.84 -26.44 -12.05
C LYS A 235 15.56 -26.02 -12.80
N PRO A 236 15.57 -26.07 -14.15
CA PRO A 236 14.45 -25.59 -14.96
C PRO A 236 13.14 -26.31 -14.64
N LEU A 237 13.18 -27.61 -14.34
CA LEU A 237 11.98 -28.39 -13.97
C LEU A 237 11.33 -27.93 -12.66
N LYS A 238 12.13 -27.57 -11.64
CA LYS A 238 11.56 -27.08 -10.37
C LYS A 238 10.98 -25.68 -10.54
N ALA A 239 11.67 -24.83 -11.29
CA ALA A 239 11.20 -23.48 -11.58
C ALA A 239 9.92 -23.48 -12.42
N THR A 240 9.77 -24.37 -13.40
CA THR A 240 8.52 -24.48 -14.18
C THR A 240 7.35 -24.99 -13.33
N ILE A 241 7.57 -25.91 -12.39
CA ILE A 241 6.53 -26.36 -11.44
C ILE A 241 6.10 -25.19 -10.55
N ILE A 242 7.04 -24.43 -9.98
CA ILE A 242 6.73 -23.29 -9.11
C ILE A 242 6.04 -22.18 -9.91
N ALA A 243 6.54 -21.85 -11.10
CA ALA A 243 5.96 -20.84 -11.96
C ALA A 243 4.55 -21.21 -12.42
N SER A 244 4.31 -22.47 -12.78
CA SER A 244 2.97 -22.95 -13.16
C SER A 244 2.01 -22.96 -11.98
N LEU A 245 2.47 -23.32 -10.78
CA LEU A 245 1.66 -23.22 -9.56
C LEU A 245 1.31 -21.76 -9.23
N CYS A 246 2.28 -20.85 -9.25
CA CYS A 246 2.04 -19.43 -8.99
C CYS A 246 1.13 -18.81 -10.05
N GLY A 247 1.35 -19.11 -11.33
CA GLY A 247 0.50 -18.65 -12.43
C GLY A 247 -0.92 -19.21 -12.34
N GLY A 248 -1.06 -20.49 -11.96
CA GLY A 248 -2.35 -21.13 -11.72
C GLY A 248 -3.10 -20.49 -10.55
N LEU A 249 -2.43 -20.26 -9.42
CA LEU A 249 -3.04 -19.56 -8.27
C LEU A 249 -3.45 -18.13 -8.63
N TYR A 250 -2.64 -17.42 -9.41
CA TYR A 250 -2.96 -16.08 -9.89
C TYR A 250 -4.18 -16.09 -10.82
N TYR A 251 -4.21 -16.99 -11.80
CA TYR A 251 -5.35 -17.17 -12.70
C TYR A 251 -6.63 -17.50 -11.93
N CYS A 252 -6.56 -18.44 -10.99
CA CYS A 252 -7.68 -18.81 -10.14
C CYS A 252 -8.13 -17.66 -9.23
N SER A 253 -7.20 -16.80 -8.76
CA SER A 253 -7.53 -15.62 -7.97
C SER A 253 -8.27 -14.55 -8.77
N GLN A 254 -7.88 -14.35 -10.04
CA GLN A 254 -8.58 -13.41 -10.94
C GLN A 254 -9.97 -13.92 -11.31
N ASN A 255 -10.12 -15.23 -11.46
CA ASN A 255 -11.41 -15.87 -11.77
C ASN A 255 -12.20 -16.25 -10.51
N ASN A 256 -11.88 -15.74 -9.32
CA ASN A 256 -12.61 -16.10 -8.10
C ASN A 256 -13.96 -15.34 -8.06
N PRO A 257 -15.11 -16.04 -8.00
CA PRO A 257 -16.42 -15.38 -8.07
C PRO A 257 -16.73 -14.50 -6.85
N ASP A 258 -17.38 -13.37 -7.11
CA ASP A 258 -17.79 -12.39 -6.11
C ASP A 258 -19.23 -12.59 -5.60
N GLU A 259 -19.61 -11.86 -4.55
CA GLU A 259 -20.98 -11.90 -3.97
C GLU A 259 -22.03 -11.47 -5.01
N GLU A 260 -21.69 -10.50 -5.87
CA GLU A 260 -22.55 -10.07 -6.97
C GLU A 260 -22.78 -11.19 -7.99
N ASN A 261 -21.72 -11.89 -8.38
CA ASN A 261 -21.81 -13.04 -9.30
C ASN A 261 -22.68 -14.17 -8.72
N PHE A 262 -22.63 -14.39 -7.40
CA PHE A 262 -23.51 -15.35 -6.72
C PHE A 262 -24.98 -14.96 -6.86
N LEU A 263 -25.31 -13.69 -6.61
CA LEU A 263 -26.69 -13.19 -6.71
C LEU A 263 -27.18 -13.18 -8.16
N GLU A 264 -26.31 -12.88 -9.11
CA GLU A 264 -26.62 -12.99 -10.54
C GLU A 264 -26.98 -14.43 -10.92
N LYS A 265 -26.20 -15.42 -10.47
CA LYS A 265 -26.48 -16.84 -10.71
C LYS A 265 -27.78 -17.29 -10.05
N LEU A 266 -28.05 -16.86 -8.83
CA LEU A 266 -29.32 -17.13 -8.14
C LEU A 266 -30.51 -16.64 -8.98
N ARG A 267 -30.47 -15.40 -9.47
CA ARG A 267 -31.53 -14.82 -10.31
C ARG A 267 -31.66 -15.54 -11.65
N GLN A 268 -30.54 -15.88 -12.30
CA GLN A 268 -30.55 -16.65 -13.55
C GLN A 268 -31.25 -18.00 -13.37
N TYR A 269 -30.96 -18.71 -12.27
CA TYR A 269 -31.56 -20.00 -11.97
C TYR A 269 -33.03 -19.90 -11.56
N GLN A 270 -33.42 -18.87 -10.79
CA GLN A 270 -34.83 -18.60 -10.49
C GLN A 270 -35.63 -18.32 -11.77
N ASN A 271 -35.08 -17.51 -12.68
CA ASN A 271 -35.70 -17.25 -13.98
C ASN A 271 -35.83 -18.52 -14.81
N ALA A 272 -34.77 -19.33 -14.91
CA ALA A 272 -34.82 -20.60 -15.63
C ALA A 272 -35.88 -21.54 -15.05
N MET A 273 -35.96 -21.64 -13.73
CA MET A 273 -36.97 -22.45 -13.04
C MET A 273 -38.40 -21.92 -13.27
N SER A 274 -38.58 -20.61 -13.33
CA SER A 274 -39.90 -19.99 -13.57
C SER A 274 -40.48 -20.30 -14.96
N LEU A 275 -39.62 -20.64 -15.94
CA LEU A 275 -40.04 -21.04 -17.28
C LEU A 275 -40.57 -22.48 -17.33
N VAL A 276 -40.24 -23.29 -16.33
CA VAL A 276 -40.68 -24.68 -16.23
C VAL A 276 -41.96 -24.73 -15.41
N HIS A 277 -42.92 -25.59 -15.81
CA HIS A 277 -44.15 -25.78 -15.06
C HIS A 277 -43.87 -26.39 -13.67
N GLU A 278 -44.60 -25.95 -12.65
CA GLU A 278 -44.35 -26.29 -11.25
C GLU A 278 -44.37 -27.80 -10.95
N SER A 279 -45.12 -28.60 -11.73
CA SER A 279 -45.16 -30.06 -11.58
C SER A 279 -43.86 -30.78 -11.97
N LEU A 280 -43.02 -30.13 -12.77
CA LEU A 280 -41.75 -30.68 -13.27
C LEU A 280 -40.55 -30.15 -12.45
N HIS A 281 -40.78 -29.26 -11.50
CA HIS A 281 -39.72 -28.74 -10.65
C HIS A 281 -39.16 -29.83 -9.75
N ASN A 282 -37.85 -30.02 -9.81
CA ASN A 282 -37.15 -30.84 -8.83
C ASN A 282 -37.30 -30.21 -7.42
N PRO A 283 -37.89 -30.92 -6.43
CA PRO A 283 -38.13 -30.36 -5.10
C PRO A 283 -36.84 -29.96 -4.39
N ALA A 284 -35.74 -30.70 -4.59
CA ALA A 284 -34.46 -30.41 -3.96
C ALA A 284 -33.83 -29.09 -4.48
N SER A 285 -33.96 -28.84 -5.78
CA SER A 285 -33.50 -27.59 -6.42
C SER A 285 -34.37 -26.41 -5.97
N LYS A 286 -35.70 -26.60 -5.95
CA LYS A 286 -36.66 -25.60 -5.48
C LYS A 286 -36.40 -25.19 -4.04
N GLU A 287 -36.30 -26.17 -3.14
CA GLU A 287 -36.06 -25.93 -1.71
C GLU A 287 -34.72 -25.22 -1.50
N HIS A 288 -33.69 -25.59 -2.27
CA HIS A 288 -32.40 -24.92 -2.17
C HIS A 288 -32.46 -23.46 -2.58
N LEU A 289 -33.08 -23.14 -3.73
CA LEU A 289 -33.25 -21.75 -4.18
C LEU A 289 -34.05 -20.92 -3.18
N LEU A 290 -35.15 -21.47 -2.67
CA LEU A 290 -35.98 -20.83 -1.64
C LEU A 290 -35.21 -20.60 -0.33
N MET A 291 -34.40 -21.58 0.09
CA MET A 291 -33.56 -21.43 1.29
C MET A 291 -32.54 -20.30 1.12
N VAL A 292 -31.88 -20.22 -0.04
CA VAL A 292 -30.90 -19.16 -0.33
C VAL A 292 -31.59 -17.80 -0.42
N GLU A 293 -32.74 -17.70 -1.08
CA GLU A 293 -33.52 -16.47 -1.18
C GLU A 293 -33.98 -15.95 0.19
N ARG A 294 -34.54 -16.82 1.03
CA ARG A 294 -34.93 -16.47 2.41
C ARG A 294 -33.72 -15.99 3.24
N SER A 295 -32.57 -16.63 3.05
CA SER A 295 -31.33 -16.28 3.73
C SER A 295 -30.73 -14.96 3.25
N HIS A 296 -30.91 -14.64 1.96
CA HIS A 296 -30.53 -13.35 1.39
C HIS A 296 -31.44 -12.24 1.91
N ASN A 297 -32.76 -12.45 1.87
CA ASN A 297 -33.75 -11.47 2.33
C ASN A 297 -33.65 -11.17 3.84
N SER A 298 -33.23 -12.15 4.65
CA SER A 298 -32.95 -11.96 6.08
C SER A 298 -31.58 -11.32 6.36
N GLY A 299 -30.74 -11.10 5.33
CA GLY A 299 -29.42 -10.49 5.48
C GLY A 299 -28.38 -11.37 6.20
N GLN A 300 -28.63 -12.68 6.29
CA GLN A 300 -27.79 -13.69 6.97
C GLN A 300 -26.64 -14.21 6.08
N LEU A 301 -26.71 -13.95 4.78
CA LEU A 301 -25.73 -14.43 3.82
C LEU A 301 -24.39 -13.66 3.90
N ARG A 302 -23.27 -14.40 3.95
CA ARG A 302 -21.93 -13.81 4.00
C ARG A 302 -20.95 -14.52 3.07
N ARG A 303 -20.06 -13.73 2.48
CA ARG A 303 -18.94 -14.22 1.68
C ARG A 303 -17.65 -14.23 2.51
N LEU A 304 -16.87 -15.30 2.40
CA LEU A 304 -15.50 -15.42 2.86
C LEU A 304 -14.60 -15.69 1.65
N SER A 305 -13.76 -14.73 1.26
CA SER A 305 -12.79 -14.91 0.17
C SER A 305 -11.41 -15.27 0.72
N LEU A 306 -10.83 -16.37 0.21
CA LEU A 306 -9.45 -16.81 0.46
C LEU A 306 -8.52 -16.44 -0.71
N GLY A 307 -8.91 -15.47 -1.54
CA GLY A 307 -8.19 -15.08 -2.76
C GLY A 307 -8.50 -15.99 -3.94
N VAL A 308 -8.21 -17.30 -3.81
CA VAL A 308 -8.35 -18.29 -4.89
C VAL A 308 -9.70 -19.03 -4.88
N ILE A 309 -10.28 -19.16 -3.68
CA ILE A 309 -11.56 -19.82 -3.43
C ILE A 309 -12.42 -18.86 -2.62
N SER A 310 -13.73 -18.84 -2.89
CA SER A 310 -14.72 -18.12 -2.09
C SER A 310 -15.71 -19.09 -1.46
N PHE A 311 -16.09 -18.84 -0.22
CA PHE A 311 -17.16 -19.56 0.46
C PHE A 311 -18.35 -18.63 0.68
N MET A 312 -19.54 -19.12 0.38
CA MET A 312 -20.80 -18.49 0.77
C MET A 312 -21.36 -19.27 1.96
N TRP A 313 -21.64 -18.59 3.07
CA TRP A 313 -22.06 -19.22 4.32
C TRP A 313 -23.18 -18.44 5.03
N LEU A 314 -23.88 -19.14 5.94
CA LEU A 314 -24.99 -18.60 6.72
C LEU A 314 -24.57 -18.21 8.14
N ASP A 315 -24.84 -16.95 8.47
CA ASP A 315 -24.76 -16.45 9.83
C ASP A 315 -26.12 -16.54 10.54
N ASP A 316 -26.11 -16.55 11.88
CA ASP A 316 -27.33 -16.66 12.68
C ASP A 316 -28.16 -15.36 12.65
N PHE A 317 -27.49 -14.21 12.45
CA PHE A 317 -28.11 -12.88 12.48
C PHE A 317 -27.72 -12.05 11.26
N SER A 318 -28.56 -11.06 10.94
CA SER A 318 -28.28 -10.15 9.83
C SER A 318 -27.07 -9.26 10.11
N LYS A 319 -26.41 -8.76 9.05
CA LYS A 319 -25.30 -7.78 9.15
C LYS A 319 -25.66 -6.54 9.96
N GLU A 320 -26.93 -6.13 9.94
CA GLU A 320 -27.44 -4.89 10.55
C GLU A 320 -27.96 -5.11 11.98
N THR A 321 -28.08 -6.36 12.44
CA THR A 321 -28.63 -6.67 13.76
C THR A 321 -27.61 -6.39 14.86
N ALA A 322 -27.80 -5.32 15.62
CA ALA A 322 -26.96 -4.97 16.78
C ALA A 322 -27.50 -5.52 18.12
N THR A 323 -28.13 -6.70 18.12
CA THR A 323 -28.60 -7.31 19.37
C THR A 323 -27.42 -7.83 20.20
N TYR A 324 -27.62 -7.91 21.52
CA TYR A 324 -26.61 -8.49 22.42
C TYR A 324 -26.20 -9.91 21.99
N ARG A 325 -27.18 -10.73 21.56
CA ARG A 325 -26.93 -12.09 21.06
C ARG A 325 -26.01 -12.10 19.83
N ALA A 326 -26.19 -11.17 18.89
CA ALA A 326 -25.36 -11.04 17.71
C ALA A 326 -23.95 -10.47 17.99
N THR A 327 -23.83 -9.63 19.02
CA THR A 327 -22.56 -8.95 19.37
C THR A 327 -21.65 -9.79 20.26
N CYS A 328 -22.23 -10.63 21.12
CA CYS A 328 -21.50 -11.42 22.11
C CYS A 328 -20.52 -12.41 21.45
N SER A 329 -19.23 -12.35 21.82
CA SER A 329 -18.18 -13.21 21.27
C SER A 329 -18.34 -14.69 21.63
N TYR A 330 -18.98 -14.99 22.76
CA TYR A 330 -19.17 -16.36 23.26
C TYR A 330 -20.34 -17.10 22.59
N LEU A 331 -21.26 -16.36 21.97
CA LEU A 331 -22.40 -16.92 21.24
C LEU A 331 -22.13 -17.09 19.75
N LYS A 332 -20.93 -16.71 19.27
CA LYS A 332 -20.53 -16.90 17.89
C LYS A 332 -20.36 -18.38 17.59
N PRO A 333 -20.68 -18.83 16.36
CA PRO A 333 -20.54 -20.22 16.00
C PRO A 333 -19.12 -20.73 16.18
N GLU A 334 -19.00 -21.95 16.69
CA GLU A 334 -17.71 -22.62 16.80
C GLU A 334 -17.13 -22.90 15.42
N TRP A 335 -15.81 -22.71 15.28
CA TRP A 335 -15.06 -23.03 14.07
C TRP A 335 -15.22 -24.49 13.62
N SER A 336 -15.44 -25.40 14.56
CA SER A 336 -15.71 -26.82 14.30
C SER A 336 -16.97 -27.03 13.45
N THR A 337 -18.01 -26.23 13.65
CA THR A 337 -19.31 -26.35 12.97
C THR A 337 -19.43 -25.53 11.69
N PHE A 338 -18.44 -24.69 11.39
CA PHE A 338 -18.46 -23.75 10.27
C PHE A 338 -18.74 -24.43 8.92
N HIS A 339 -18.14 -25.61 8.68
CA HIS A 339 -18.32 -26.37 7.44
C HIS A 339 -19.77 -26.74 7.14
N ARG A 340 -20.62 -26.91 8.17
CA ARG A 340 -22.05 -27.24 8.00
C ARG A 340 -22.89 -26.03 7.56
N ARG A 341 -22.37 -24.82 7.74
CA ARG A 341 -23.03 -23.55 7.42
C ARG A 341 -22.67 -23.03 6.03
N ILE A 342 -21.78 -23.73 5.31
CA ILE A 342 -21.39 -23.38 3.96
C ILE A 342 -22.52 -23.76 3.00
N ILE A 343 -23.07 -22.77 2.31
CA ILE A 343 -24.08 -22.96 1.26
C ILE A 343 -23.39 -23.36 -0.03
N ASP A 344 -22.33 -22.65 -0.41
CA ASP A 344 -21.68 -22.86 -1.69
C ASP A 344 -20.18 -22.52 -1.65
N THR A 345 -19.44 -23.17 -2.55
CA THR A 345 -18.02 -23.03 -2.78
C THR A 345 -17.79 -22.47 -4.19
N GLY A 346 -17.27 -21.26 -4.26
CA GLY A 346 -16.89 -20.56 -5.48
C GLY A 346 -15.45 -20.86 -5.86
N PHE A 347 -15.23 -21.39 -7.06
CA PHE A 347 -13.90 -21.69 -7.60
C PHE A 347 -13.93 -21.66 -9.13
N LEU A 348 -12.91 -21.04 -9.76
CA LEU A 348 -12.79 -20.92 -11.23
C LEU A 348 -14.04 -20.33 -11.90
N GLY A 349 -14.56 -19.22 -11.37
CA GLY A 349 -15.65 -18.45 -11.96
C GLY A 349 -17.02 -19.09 -11.82
N GLN A 350 -17.14 -20.19 -11.07
CA GLN A 350 -18.40 -20.90 -10.87
C GLN A 350 -18.67 -21.24 -9.40
N TRP A 351 -19.96 -21.32 -9.09
CA TRP A 351 -20.50 -21.78 -7.81
C TRP A 351 -20.91 -23.24 -7.96
N TRP A 352 -20.15 -24.14 -7.34
CA TRP A 352 -20.19 -25.57 -7.65
C TRP A 352 -21.43 -26.27 -7.08
N ASN A 353 -21.90 -25.86 -5.89
CA ASN A 353 -23.09 -26.46 -5.29
C ASN A 353 -24.35 -26.02 -6.05
N PHE A 354 -24.47 -24.75 -6.41
CA PHE A 354 -25.54 -24.27 -7.28
C PHE A 354 -25.58 -25.02 -8.60
N ARG A 355 -24.45 -25.13 -9.29
CA ARG A 355 -24.37 -25.86 -10.56
C ARG A 355 -24.85 -27.30 -10.39
N ARG A 356 -24.35 -28.01 -9.37
CA ARG A 356 -24.72 -29.41 -9.11
C ARG A 356 -26.22 -29.57 -8.84
N LYS A 357 -26.83 -28.68 -8.06
CA LYS A 357 -28.26 -28.76 -7.72
C LYS A 357 -29.18 -28.26 -8.83
N MET A 358 -28.66 -27.46 -9.77
CA MET A 358 -29.43 -26.90 -10.88
C MET A 358 -29.20 -27.63 -12.22
N THR A 359 -28.44 -28.73 -12.27
CA THR A 359 -28.27 -29.51 -13.52
C THR A 359 -29.59 -30.15 -13.96
N ASP A 360 -30.32 -30.78 -13.05
CA ASP A 360 -31.56 -31.53 -13.32
C ASP A 360 -32.75 -30.87 -12.58
N TYR A 361 -32.93 -29.57 -12.77
CA TYR A 361 -33.97 -28.79 -12.08
C TYR A 361 -35.38 -28.98 -12.67
N ASP A 362 -35.45 -29.49 -13.89
CA ASP A 362 -36.65 -29.74 -14.70
C ASP A 362 -37.07 -31.22 -14.75
N ILE A 363 -36.41 -32.07 -13.96
CA ILE A 363 -36.75 -33.49 -13.80
C ILE A 363 -37.29 -33.70 -12.38
N ASN A 364 -38.55 -34.13 -12.29
CA ASN A 364 -39.17 -34.57 -11.04
C ASN A 364 -39.11 -36.10 -10.97
N TYR A 365 -38.29 -36.63 -10.05
CA TYR A 365 -38.05 -38.08 -9.88
C TYR A 365 -39.16 -38.79 -9.10
#